data_AF-A0A4R1QYH1-F1
#
_entry.id   AF-A0A4R1QYH1-F1
#
_cell.length_a   1.000
_cell.length_b   1.000
_cell.length_c   1.000
_cell.angle_alpha   90.00
_cell.angle_beta   90.00
_cell.angle_gamma   90.00
#
_symmetry.space_group_name_H-M   'P 1'
#
loop_
_entity.id
_entity.type
_entity.pdbx_description
1 polymer ?
#
loop_
_entity_poly.entity_id
_entity_poly.type
_entity_poly.pdbx_seq_one_letter_code
_entity_poly.pdbx_strand_id
1 'polypeptide(L)'
;MHAVRNIDRCTKDCLCLYVCPTGATDTETGQIDASKCIGCSACANACPSHAIVMIPEEYPAQQDKTDRVINAMTKLAESKTNQEKAALGIAAVTDSPVEKQFATAIAKSNRIMAEDILRESGYLLPQGAPAGELLHSFLEESQPEDFPKVVVEELILLLNRKKEKKENKTMEKWRCTVCGYINEGPMTEDFRCPVCKQPASKFEKIEDANTDNIYAGTKTEKNLQEAFAGESQARNKYTYFANIAGQEGYDQLSELFLKTARNEQEHARVWFQELGHLGKTTDNLLAAAEGENYEWTDMYDRFAKDADAEGFPELAEKFRRVGAIEKSHEERYRALLKNVEMQKVFEKGEECMWECRVCGHLVMGRKAPEVCPVCGMSQSFFEVRKENY
;
A
#
# COMPACT_ATOMS: atom_id res chain seq x y z
N MET A 1 28.19 2.84 10.40
CA MET A 1 27.60 4.12 10.86
C MET A 1 27.57 5.07 9.68
N HIS A 2 26.47 5.76 9.44
CA HIS A 2 26.36 6.75 8.36
C HIS A 2 25.81 8.08 8.88
N ALA A 3 26.09 9.16 8.16
CA ALA A 3 25.58 10.48 8.51
C ALA A 3 24.16 10.67 7.95
N VAL A 4 23.29 11.32 8.71
CA VAL A 4 21.91 11.68 8.29
C VAL A 4 21.68 13.16 8.58
N ARG A 5 20.95 13.85 7.69
CA ARG A 5 20.62 15.28 7.82
C ARG A 5 19.15 15.47 8.21
N ASN A 6 18.92 16.24 9.27
CA ASN A 6 17.61 16.79 9.58
C ASN A 6 17.40 18.05 8.73
N ILE A 7 16.52 17.96 7.73
CA ILE A 7 16.27 19.06 6.78
C ILE A 7 15.69 20.29 7.49
N ASP A 8 14.80 20.09 8.46
CA ASP A 8 14.14 21.18 9.18
C ASP A 8 15.11 22.01 10.02
N ARG A 9 16.23 21.40 10.44
CA ARG A 9 17.32 22.09 11.16
C ARG A 9 18.41 22.63 10.24
N CYS A 10 18.41 22.27 8.96
CA CYS A 10 19.48 22.64 8.04
C CYS A 10 19.41 24.11 7.63
N THR A 11 20.45 24.87 7.96
CA THR A 11 20.61 26.30 7.62
C THR A 11 21.15 26.55 6.21
N LYS A 12 21.48 25.49 5.45
CA LYS A 12 22.01 25.57 4.07
C LYS A 12 23.34 26.32 3.93
N ASP A 13 24.18 26.29 4.97
CA ASP A 13 25.56 26.84 4.92
C ASP A 13 26.51 26.04 4.00
N CYS A 14 26.08 24.84 3.56
CA CYS A 14 26.76 23.98 2.57
C CYS A 14 28.19 23.54 2.89
N LEU A 15 28.73 23.85 4.09
CA LEU A 15 30.06 23.39 4.54
C LEU A 15 30.25 21.88 4.46
N CYS A 16 29.19 21.12 4.78
CA CYS A 16 29.18 19.67 4.71
C CYS A 16 29.52 19.12 3.31
N LEU A 17 29.23 19.86 2.23
CA LEU A 17 29.56 19.49 0.85
C LEU A 17 31.07 19.47 0.60
N TYR A 18 31.77 20.48 1.11
CA TYR A 18 33.21 20.66 0.89
C TYR A 18 34.06 19.69 1.73
N VAL A 19 33.58 19.31 2.91
CA VAL A 19 34.32 18.41 3.81
C VAL A 19 34.03 16.93 3.57
N CYS A 20 33.04 16.60 2.73
CA CYS A 20 32.66 15.21 2.48
C CYS A 20 33.62 14.56 1.46
N PRO A 21 34.46 13.59 1.87
CA PRO A 21 35.47 13.01 0.98
C PRO A 21 34.88 12.12 -0.12
N THR A 22 33.64 11.67 0.04
CA THR A 22 32.97 10.76 -0.89
C THR A 22 31.85 11.41 -1.68
N GLY A 23 31.57 12.70 -1.43
CA GLY A 23 30.41 13.38 -2.00
C GLY A 23 29.06 12.86 -1.47
N ALA A 24 29.04 12.09 -0.39
CA ALA A 24 27.80 11.57 0.20
C ALA A 24 26.80 12.68 0.61
N THR A 25 27.28 13.88 0.94
CA THR A 25 26.42 15.00 1.34
C THR A 25 25.85 15.79 0.16
N ASP A 26 26.35 15.54 -1.05
CA ASP A 26 26.04 16.25 -2.29
C ASP A 26 24.94 15.53 -3.06
N THR A 27 23.70 15.89 -2.72
CA THR A 27 22.49 15.27 -3.23
C THR A 27 21.45 16.35 -3.51
N GLU A 28 20.70 16.21 -4.60
CA GLU A 28 19.64 17.15 -4.98
C GLU A 28 18.52 17.25 -3.94
N THR A 29 18.24 16.16 -3.21
CA THR A 29 17.22 16.11 -2.14
C THR A 29 17.68 16.76 -0.84
N GLY A 30 18.95 17.14 -0.75
CA GLY A 30 19.58 17.60 0.49
C GLY A 30 19.74 16.50 1.55
N GLN A 31 19.47 15.23 1.26
CA GLN A 31 19.71 14.12 2.19
C GLN A 31 21.01 13.38 1.93
N ILE A 32 21.79 13.14 2.99
CA ILE A 32 23.07 12.46 2.88
C ILE A 32 22.86 11.03 2.36
N ASP A 33 23.57 10.68 1.29
CA ASP A 33 23.59 9.37 0.68
C ASP A 33 24.36 8.39 1.58
N ALA A 34 23.60 7.58 2.33
CA ALA A 34 24.17 6.58 3.23
C ALA A 34 25.05 5.56 2.50
N SER A 35 24.77 5.23 1.23
CA SER A 35 25.55 4.25 0.46
C SER A 35 26.96 4.74 0.12
N LYS A 36 27.14 6.06 0.03
CA LYS A 36 28.44 6.72 -0.19
C LYS A 36 29.10 7.15 1.12
N CYS A 37 28.37 7.12 2.23
CA CYS A 37 28.87 7.60 3.51
C CYS A 37 29.78 6.56 4.15
N ILE A 38 31.07 6.87 4.27
CA ILE A 38 32.06 6.00 4.94
C ILE A 38 32.09 6.15 6.46
N GLY A 39 31.11 6.85 7.05
CA GLY A 39 31.02 7.00 8.51
C GLY A 39 32.07 7.92 9.15
N CYS A 40 32.82 8.71 8.37
CA CYS A 40 33.96 9.48 8.88
C CYS A 40 33.60 10.70 9.75
N SER A 41 32.31 11.04 9.89
CA SER A 41 31.78 12.14 10.72
C SER A 41 32.21 13.57 10.32
N ALA A 42 32.99 13.75 9.25
CA ALA A 42 33.48 15.06 8.82
C ALA A 42 32.36 16.09 8.60
N CYS A 43 31.28 15.67 7.93
CA CYS A 43 30.12 16.52 7.67
C CYS A 43 29.31 16.86 8.94
N ALA A 44 29.23 15.94 9.90
CA ALA A 44 28.58 16.17 11.19
C ALA A 44 29.35 17.22 11.99
N ASN A 45 30.68 17.07 12.07
CA ASN A 45 31.56 18.00 12.79
C ASN A 45 31.61 19.40 12.17
N ALA A 46 31.43 19.51 10.85
CA ALA A 46 31.47 20.78 10.14
C ALA A 46 30.11 21.51 10.07
N CYS A 47 29.01 20.89 10.52
CA CYS A 47 27.67 21.45 10.38
C CYS A 47 27.37 22.50 11.48
N PRO A 48 27.26 23.80 11.17
CA PRO A 48 27.09 24.84 12.19
C PRO A 48 25.75 24.74 12.93
N SER A 49 24.71 24.33 12.21
CA SER A 49 23.36 24.11 12.74
C SER A 49 23.18 22.79 13.48
N HIS A 50 24.22 21.94 13.53
CA HIS A 50 24.13 20.60 14.11
C HIS A 50 22.97 19.77 13.53
N ALA A 51 22.65 20.02 12.26
CA ALA A 51 21.59 19.35 11.53
C ALA A 51 22.00 17.94 11.07
N ILE A 52 23.28 17.59 11.15
CA ILE A 52 23.81 16.30 10.70
C ILE A 52 24.24 15.48 11.92
N VAL A 53 23.77 14.23 12.01
CA VAL A 53 24.10 13.29 13.08
C VAL A 53 24.60 11.96 12.51
N MET A 54 25.40 11.23 13.28
CA MET A 54 25.85 9.88 12.93
C MET A 54 24.90 8.83 13.50
N ILE A 55 24.46 7.91 12.66
CA ILE A 55 23.54 6.83 13.01
C ILE A 55 24.24 5.48 12.81
N PRO A 56 24.11 4.53 13.75
CA PRO A 56 24.58 3.16 13.54
C PRO A 56 23.79 2.44 12.45
N GLU A 57 24.44 1.51 11.73
CA GLU A 57 23.75 0.67 10.73
C GLU A 57 22.85 -0.36 11.41
N GLU A 58 23.33 -0.92 12.52
CA GLU A 58 22.56 -1.79 13.38
C GLU A 58 22.28 -1.05 14.68
N TYR A 59 21.00 -0.83 14.98
CA TYR A 59 20.62 -0.33 16.29
C TYR A 59 20.85 -1.41 17.35
N PRO A 60 21.37 -1.05 18.53
CA PRO A 60 21.47 -2.01 19.61
C PRO A 60 20.08 -2.55 19.95
N ALA A 61 20.02 -3.82 20.34
CA ALA A 61 18.78 -4.41 20.85
C ALA A 61 18.21 -3.51 21.97
N GLN A 62 16.92 -3.20 21.89
CA GLN A 62 16.25 -2.41 22.89
C GLN A 62 16.43 -3.08 24.25
N GLN A 63 17.05 -2.37 25.19
CA GLN A 63 17.28 -2.89 26.54
C GLN A 63 16.04 -2.68 27.38
N ASP A 64 15.71 -3.68 28.21
CA ASP A 64 14.64 -3.54 29.19
C ASP A 64 15.00 -2.45 30.21
N LYS A 65 14.01 -1.63 30.55
CA LYS A 65 14.18 -0.60 31.57
C LYS A 65 14.16 -1.28 32.94
N THR A 66 15.15 -0.99 33.78
CA THR A 66 15.16 -1.50 35.16
C THR A 66 13.93 -1.04 35.95
N ASP A 67 13.50 -1.79 36.96
CA ASP A 67 12.39 -1.41 37.84
C ASP A 67 12.54 -0.01 38.44
N ARG A 68 13.77 0.39 38.75
CA ARG A 68 14.07 1.74 39.25
C ARG A 68 13.68 2.81 38.23
N VAL A 69 13.96 2.59 36.96
CA VAL A 69 13.63 3.50 35.86
C VAL A 69 12.12 3.51 35.64
N ILE A 70 11.49 2.34 35.56
CA ILE A 70 10.03 2.22 35.40
C ILE A 70 9.31 2.97 36.52
N ASN A 71 9.68 2.73 37.79
CA ASN A 71 9.08 3.42 38.94
C ASN A 71 9.27 4.94 38.90
N ALA A 72 10.43 5.43 38.45
CA ALA A 72 10.66 6.87 38.30
C ALA A 72 9.79 7.46 37.18
N MET A 73 9.62 6.74 36.07
CA MET A 73 8.76 7.12 34.96
C MET A 73 7.28 7.14 35.38
N THR A 74 6.81 6.12 36.10
CA THR A 74 5.43 6.09 36.62
C THR A 74 5.15 7.29 37.55
N LYS A 75 6.07 7.61 38.47
CA LYS A 75 5.94 8.81 39.33
C LYS A 75 5.92 10.11 38.52
N LEU A 76 6.70 10.18 37.44
CA LEU A 76 6.70 11.33 36.56
C LEU A 76 5.38 11.45 35.81
N ALA A 77 4.84 10.34 35.29
CA ALA A 77 3.54 10.30 34.63
C ALA A 77 2.41 10.74 35.59
N GLU A 78 2.39 10.25 36.82
CA GLU A 78 1.45 10.70 37.87
C GLU A 78 1.55 12.22 38.09
N SER A 79 2.76 12.76 38.19
CA SER A 79 2.99 14.20 38.33
C SER A 79 2.42 14.98 37.13
N LYS A 80 2.59 14.47 35.90
CA LYS A 80 2.01 15.08 34.70
C LYS A 80 0.49 15.04 34.69
N THR A 81 -0.12 13.92 35.06
CA THR A 81 -1.58 13.82 35.20
C THR A 81 -2.12 14.77 36.28
N ASN A 82 -1.42 14.95 37.40
CA ASN A 82 -1.83 15.92 38.43
C ASN A 82 -1.75 17.36 37.93
N GLN A 83 -0.70 17.70 37.17
CA GLN A 83 -0.56 19.02 36.55
C GLN A 83 -1.61 19.26 35.45
N GLU A 84 -1.95 18.24 34.66
CA GLU A 84 -3.04 18.30 33.68
C GLU A 84 -4.37 18.63 34.39
N LYS A 85 -4.72 17.90 35.45
CA LYS A 85 -5.94 18.15 36.24
C LYS A 85 -5.98 19.57 36.80
N ALA A 86 -4.88 20.05 37.36
CA ALA A 86 -4.78 21.41 37.86
C ALA A 86 -4.98 22.45 36.75
N ALA A 87 -4.36 22.25 35.59
CA ALA A 87 -4.49 23.13 34.44
C ALA A 87 -5.92 23.16 33.87
N LEU A 88 -6.58 21.99 33.77
CA LEU A 88 -7.99 21.92 33.38
C LEU A 88 -8.90 22.60 34.40
N GLY A 89 -8.61 22.47 35.70
CA GLY A 89 -9.32 23.17 36.77
C GLY A 89 -9.23 24.69 36.61
N ILE A 90 -8.03 25.22 36.34
CA ILE A 90 -7.82 26.66 36.07
C ILE A 90 -8.59 27.09 34.82
N ALA A 91 -8.49 26.33 33.73
CA ALA A 91 -9.18 26.64 32.47
C ALA A 91 -10.72 26.65 32.60
N ALA A 92 -11.26 25.90 33.56
CA ALA A 92 -12.69 25.82 33.81
C ALA A 92 -13.24 27.02 34.61
N VAL A 93 -12.42 27.67 35.44
CA VAL A 93 -12.86 28.72 36.38
C VAL A 93 -12.38 30.13 36.03
N THR A 94 -11.38 30.28 35.16
CA THR A 94 -10.89 31.61 34.75
C THR A 94 -11.83 32.29 33.76
N ASP A 95 -12.08 33.57 33.97
CA ASP A 95 -12.81 34.45 33.05
C ASP A 95 -11.90 35.07 31.99
N SER A 96 -10.58 34.96 32.14
CA SER A 96 -9.60 35.51 31.20
C SER A 96 -9.42 34.58 29.99
N PRO A 97 -9.72 35.04 28.76
CA PRO A 97 -9.55 34.21 27.56
C PRO A 97 -8.10 33.74 27.34
N VAL A 98 -7.13 34.58 27.70
CA VAL A 98 -5.69 34.28 27.56
C VAL A 98 -5.25 33.21 28.57
N GLU A 99 -5.68 33.34 29.82
CA GLU A 99 -5.37 32.33 30.85
C GLU A 99 -6.05 31.00 30.53
N LYS A 100 -7.29 31.04 30.04
CA LYS A 100 -8.01 29.83 29.61
C LYS A 100 -7.28 29.12 28.48
N GLN A 101 -6.83 29.87 27.46
CA GLN A 101 -6.07 29.32 26.34
C GLN A 101 -4.74 28.72 26.81
N PHE A 102 -4.00 29.44 27.66
CA PHE A 102 -2.72 28.97 28.19
C PHE A 102 -2.89 27.71 29.05
N ALA A 103 -3.84 27.71 29.98
CA ALA A 103 -4.13 26.56 30.84
C ALA A 103 -4.58 25.33 30.03
N THR A 104 -5.39 25.52 28.99
CA THR A 104 -5.77 24.44 28.05
C THR A 104 -4.55 23.89 27.30
N ALA A 105 -3.62 24.75 26.87
CA ALA A 105 -2.38 24.32 26.22
C ALA A 105 -1.48 23.52 27.17
N ILE A 106 -1.35 23.96 28.42
CA ILE A 106 -0.59 23.25 29.47
C ILE A 106 -1.21 21.88 29.77
N ALA A 107 -2.54 21.80 29.87
CA ALA A 107 -3.24 20.54 30.05
C ALA A 107 -2.92 19.56 28.91
N LYS A 108 -3.04 20.01 27.65
CA LYS A 108 -2.71 19.19 26.47
C LYS A 108 -1.25 18.75 26.46
N SER A 109 -0.32 19.64 26.81
CA SER A 109 1.12 19.31 26.88
C SER A 109 1.39 18.25 27.95
N ASN A 110 0.83 18.40 29.15
CA ASN A 110 0.99 17.44 30.24
C ASN A 110 0.41 16.07 29.90
N ARG A 111 -0.74 16.03 29.23
CA ARG A 111 -1.35 14.80 28.76
C ARG A 111 -0.44 14.04 27.79
N ILE A 112 0.07 14.71 26.76
CA ILE A 112 0.96 14.10 25.76
C ILE A 112 2.22 13.55 26.44
N MET A 113 2.83 14.35 27.33
CA MET A 113 3.99 13.89 28.10
C MET A 113 3.68 12.66 28.95
N ALA A 114 2.53 12.63 29.64
CA ALA A 114 2.12 11.48 30.45
C ALA A 114 1.93 10.22 29.58
N GLU A 115 1.26 10.35 28.44
CA GLU A 115 1.03 9.26 27.49
C GLU A 115 2.36 8.70 26.93
N ASP A 116 3.31 9.57 26.57
CA ASP A 116 4.63 9.17 26.08
C ASP A 116 5.47 8.50 27.18
N ILE A 117 5.44 9.03 28.41
CA ILE A 117 6.14 8.43 29.55
C ILE A 117 5.58 7.03 29.84
N LEU A 118 4.26 6.86 29.83
CA LEU A 118 3.62 5.56 30.06
C LEU A 118 3.93 4.56 28.95
N ARG A 119 3.96 5.03 27.68
CA ARG A 119 4.37 4.23 26.52
C ARG A 119 5.80 3.75 26.68
N GLU A 120 6.71 4.65 27.02
CA GLU A 120 8.11 4.32 27.21
C GLU A 120 8.35 3.46 28.46
N SER A 121 7.56 3.59 29.52
CA SER A 121 7.70 2.76 30.72
C SER A 121 7.18 1.33 30.55
N GLY A 122 6.64 0.99 29.38
CA GLY A 122 6.07 -0.33 29.12
C GLY A 122 4.70 -0.54 29.78
N TYR A 123 3.95 0.54 30.07
CA TYR A 123 2.55 0.40 30.50
C TYR A 123 1.72 -0.25 29.40
N LEU A 124 0.58 -0.88 29.74
CA LEU A 124 -0.24 -1.74 28.88
C LEU A 124 -0.68 -1.06 27.55
N LEU A 125 0.19 -1.06 26.55
CA LEU A 125 -0.11 -0.58 25.21
C LEU A 125 -0.77 -1.69 24.40
N PRO A 126 -1.75 -1.40 23.54
CA PRO A 126 -2.39 -2.41 22.70
C PRO A 126 -1.42 -3.30 21.92
N GLN A 127 -0.21 -2.85 21.59
CA GLN A 127 0.81 -3.63 20.86
C GLN A 127 2.01 -4.06 21.73
N GLY A 128 1.98 -3.80 23.04
CA GLY A 128 3.06 -4.10 23.97
C GLY A 128 2.98 -5.52 24.53
N ALA A 129 4.13 -6.08 24.96
CA ALA A 129 4.18 -7.39 25.59
C ALA A 129 3.21 -7.54 26.79
N PRO A 130 3.05 -6.52 27.67
CA PRO A 130 2.09 -6.62 28.78
C PRO A 130 0.62 -6.78 28.34
N ALA A 131 0.23 -6.24 27.19
CA ALA A 131 -1.13 -6.43 26.66
C ALA A 131 -1.36 -7.87 26.19
N GLY A 132 -0.34 -8.49 25.59
CA GLY A 132 -0.36 -9.92 25.30
C GLY A 132 -0.47 -10.75 26.58
N GLU A 133 0.35 -10.46 27.58
CA GLU A 133 0.35 -11.17 28.88
C GLU A 133 -1.01 -11.08 29.59
N LEU A 134 -1.64 -9.90 29.60
CA LEU A 134 -2.97 -9.72 30.18
C LEU A 134 -4.05 -10.51 29.42
N LEU A 135 -4.02 -10.51 28.09
CA LEU A 135 -4.99 -11.28 27.31
C LEU A 135 -4.80 -12.79 27.53
N HIS A 136 -3.55 -13.25 27.65
CA HIS A 136 -3.26 -14.64 28.00
C HIS A 136 -3.76 -14.99 29.41
N SER A 137 -3.60 -14.10 30.41
CA SER A 137 -4.10 -14.36 31.76
C SER A 137 -5.62 -14.52 31.81
N PHE A 138 -6.36 -13.81 30.96
CA PHE A 138 -7.82 -13.99 30.84
C PHE A 138 -8.23 -15.39 30.35
N LEU A 139 -7.39 -16.09 29.61
CA LEU A 139 -7.65 -17.46 29.14
C LEU A 139 -7.27 -18.52 30.19
N GLU A 140 -6.33 -18.21 31.09
CA GLU A 140 -5.84 -19.13 32.13
C GLU A 140 -6.73 -19.13 33.39
N GLU A 141 -7.46 -18.03 33.64
CA GLU A 141 -8.34 -17.88 34.80
C GLU A 141 -9.76 -18.45 34.56
N SER A 142 -10.44 -18.80 35.67
CA SER A 142 -11.86 -19.20 35.62
C SER A 142 -12.73 -17.97 35.34
N GLN A 143 -13.26 -17.89 34.13
CA GLN A 143 -14.11 -16.79 33.69
C GLN A 143 -15.62 -17.12 33.82
N PRO A 144 -16.49 -16.10 33.96
CA PRO A 144 -17.94 -16.24 33.86
C PRO A 144 -18.39 -16.90 32.54
N GLU A 145 -19.60 -17.47 32.54
CA GLU A 145 -20.14 -18.24 31.41
C GLU A 145 -20.40 -17.39 30.15
N ASP A 146 -20.59 -16.07 30.33
CA ASP A 146 -20.80 -15.07 29.28
C ASP A 146 -19.50 -14.36 28.83
N PHE A 147 -18.34 -14.75 29.35
CA PHE A 147 -17.07 -14.13 29.00
C PHE A 147 -16.70 -14.41 27.53
N PRO A 148 -16.37 -13.39 26.73
CA PRO A 148 -16.14 -13.53 25.29
C PRO A 148 -14.74 -14.10 24.99
N LYS A 149 -14.51 -15.37 25.32
CA LYS A 149 -13.22 -16.06 25.13
C LYS A 149 -12.70 -15.97 23.69
N VAL A 150 -13.60 -16.14 22.71
CA VAL A 150 -13.28 -16.06 21.28
C VAL A 150 -12.69 -14.70 20.91
N VAL A 151 -13.21 -13.62 21.50
CA VAL A 151 -12.70 -12.26 21.24
C VAL A 151 -11.30 -12.08 21.82
N VAL A 152 -11.03 -12.65 22.99
CA VAL A 152 -9.69 -12.61 23.60
C VAL A 152 -8.68 -13.38 22.75
N GLU A 153 -9.04 -14.55 22.25
CA GLU A 153 -8.21 -15.34 21.32
C GLU A 153 -7.93 -14.59 20.01
N GLU A 154 -8.95 -13.95 19.42
CA GLU A 154 -8.79 -13.10 18.23
C GLU A 154 -7.87 -11.91 18.49
N LEU A 155 -8.00 -11.26 19.65
CA LEU A 155 -7.13 -10.16 20.05
C LEU A 155 -5.67 -10.62 20.18
N ILE A 156 -5.42 -11.76 20.83
CA ILE A 156 -4.08 -12.35 20.94
C ILE A 156 -3.48 -12.63 19.55
N LEU A 157 -4.28 -13.19 18.63
CA LEU A 157 -3.85 -13.43 17.25
C LEU A 157 -3.52 -12.13 16.51
N LEU A 158 -4.29 -11.07 16.73
CA LEU A 158 -4.03 -9.74 16.16
C LEU A 158 -2.74 -9.12 16.73
N LEU A 159 -2.43 -9.33 18.02
CA LEU A 159 -1.19 -8.84 18.64
C LEU A 159 0.04 -9.59 18.15
N ASN A 160 -0.07 -10.91 17.95
CA ASN A 160 1.04 -11.77 17.53
C ASN A 160 1.31 -11.76 16.02
N ARG A 161 0.48 -11.08 15.20
CA ARG A 161 0.67 -10.94 13.74
C ARG A 161 2.01 -10.35 13.30
N LYS A 162 2.80 -9.73 14.20
CA LYS A 162 4.16 -9.25 13.90
C LYS A 162 5.29 -10.26 14.22
N LYS A 163 5.02 -11.39 14.88
CA LYS A 163 6.06 -12.39 15.23
C LYS A 163 5.96 -13.72 14.52
N GLU A 164 4.85 -14.03 13.86
CA GLU A 164 4.76 -15.20 13.00
C GLU A 164 4.76 -14.76 11.53
N LYS A 165 5.91 -14.93 10.88
CA LYS A 165 5.91 -15.22 9.44
C LYS A 165 4.96 -16.40 9.28
N LYS A 166 3.78 -16.17 8.72
CA LYS A 166 2.92 -17.25 8.24
C LYS A 166 3.76 -18.08 7.28
N GLU A 167 4.13 -19.29 7.70
CA GLU A 167 4.34 -20.38 6.76
C GLU A 167 2.99 -20.61 6.06
N ASN A 168 2.74 -19.85 5.00
CA ASN A 168 1.85 -20.31 3.96
C ASN A 168 2.45 -21.64 3.49
N LYS A 169 1.73 -22.76 3.67
CA LYS A 169 2.00 -23.98 2.91
C LYS A 169 1.91 -23.61 1.44
N THR A 170 3.05 -23.32 0.83
CA THR A 170 3.21 -23.07 -0.59
C THR A 170 2.92 -24.39 -1.32
N MET A 171 1.74 -24.46 -1.93
CA MET A 171 1.38 -25.54 -2.85
C MET A 171 2.23 -25.37 -4.11
N GLU A 172 2.84 -26.44 -4.61
CA GLU A 172 3.69 -26.39 -5.80
C GLU A 172 2.93 -25.76 -6.99
N LYS A 173 3.55 -24.76 -7.64
CA LYS A 173 2.98 -24.11 -8.83
C LYS A 173 3.75 -24.52 -10.06
N TRP A 174 3.05 -24.73 -11.17
CA TRP A 174 3.64 -25.16 -12.43
C TRP A 174 3.09 -24.33 -13.58
N ARG A 175 3.95 -23.73 -14.42
CA ARG A 175 3.57 -22.95 -15.61
C ARG A 175 3.74 -23.79 -16.87
N CYS A 176 2.70 -23.85 -17.70
CA CYS A 176 2.80 -24.42 -19.04
C CYS A 176 3.63 -23.51 -19.96
N THR A 177 4.72 -24.02 -20.52
CA THR A 177 5.63 -23.27 -21.41
C THR A 177 5.01 -22.91 -22.76
N VAL A 178 3.89 -23.55 -23.12
CA VAL A 178 3.23 -23.36 -24.41
C VAL A 178 2.14 -22.29 -24.35
N CYS A 179 1.38 -22.20 -23.26
CA CYS A 179 0.22 -21.30 -23.17
C CYS A 179 0.16 -20.45 -21.89
N GLY A 180 1.10 -20.64 -20.96
CA GLY A 180 1.16 -19.87 -19.71
C GLY A 180 0.20 -20.30 -18.60
N TYR A 181 -0.63 -21.34 -18.79
CA TYR A 181 -1.51 -21.85 -17.74
C TYR A 181 -0.74 -22.25 -16.48
N ILE A 182 -1.22 -21.83 -15.31
CA ILE A 182 -0.61 -22.13 -14.01
C ILE A 182 -1.46 -23.20 -13.30
N ASN A 183 -0.85 -24.34 -13.01
CA ASN A 183 -1.44 -25.38 -12.16
C ASN A 183 -0.96 -25.21 -10.71
N GLU A 184 -1.87 -25.34 -9.75
CA GLU A 184 -1.58 -25.24 -8.32
C GLU A 184 -1.85 -26.61 -7.67
N GLY A 185 -0.79 -27.31 -7.27
CA GLY A 185 -0.84 -28.67 -6.75
C GLY A 185 0.21 -29.60 -7.38
N PRO A 186 0.32 -30.84 -6.88
CA PRO A 186 1.31 -31.81 -7.37
C PRO A 186 1.09 -32.12 -8.86
N MET A 187 2.16 -32.10 -9.63
CA MET A 187 2.13 -32.46 -11.06
C MET A 187 2.22 -33.97 -11.20
N THR A 188 1.20 -34.59 -11.81
CA THR A 188 1.22 -36.02 -12.16
C THR A 188 1.65 -36.21 -13.62
N GLU A 189 2.27 -37.33 -13.97
CA GLU A 189 2.72 -37.61 -15.36
C GLU A 189 1.57 -37.59 -16.37
N ASP A 190 0.36 -37.89 -15.91
CA ASP A 190 -0.87 -37.96 -16.72
C ASP A 190 -1.53 -36.58 -16.92
N PHE A 191 -1.04 -35.54 -16.24
CA PHE A 191 -1.65 -34.22 -16.27
C PHE A 191 -1.56 -33.60 -17.68
N ARG A 192 -2.69 -33.09 -18.16
CA ARG A 192 -2.77 -32.36 -19.44
C ARG A 192 -3.21 -30.94 -19.18
N CYS A 193 -2.49 -29.99 -19.78
CA CYS A 193 -2.83 -28.58 -19.69
C CYS A 193 -4.30 -28.36 -20.08
N PRO A 194 -5.15 -27.77 -19.22
CA PRO A 194 -6.55 -27.53 -19.53
C PRO A 194 -6.75 -26.62 -20.75
N VAL A 195 -5.79 -25.71 -20.97
CA VAL A 195 -5.82 -24.68 -22.02
C VAL A 195 -5.32 -25.21 -23.36
N CYS A 196 -4.09 -25.74 -23.43
CA CYS A 196 -3.47 -26.15 -24.70
C CYS A 196 -3.37 -27.68 -24.90
N LYS A 197 -3.87 -28.48 -23.95
CA LYS A 197 -3.90 -29.95 -23.96
C LYS A 197 -2.52 -30.64 -24.04
N GLN A 198 -1.44 -29.88 -23.94
CA GLN A 198 -0.07 -30.39 -23.89
C GLN A 198 0.18 -31.20 -22.59
N PRO A 199 1.04 -32.23 -22.63
CA PRO A 199 1.32 -33.09 -21.49
C PRO A 199 2.11 -32.37 -20.39
N ALA A 200 2.17 -32.98 -19.21
CA ALA A 200 2.91 -32.50 -18.03
C ALA A 200 4.38 -32.15 -18.32
N SER A 201 5.01 -32.81 -19.30
CA SER A 201 6.39 -32.51 -19.74
C SER A 201 6.58 -31.10 -20.31
N LYS A 202 5.50 -30.37 -20.60
CA LYS A 202 5.52 -28.96 -21.02
C LYS A 202 5.22 -27.99 -19.87
N PHE A 203 5.32 -28.43 -18.62
CA PHE A 203 5.22 -27.59 -17.45
C PHE A 203 6.57 -27.39 -16.77
N GLU A 204 6.86 -26.15 -16.41
CA GLU A 204 8.02 -25.77 -15.61
C GLU A 204 7.54 -25.40 -14.20
N LYS A 205 8.25 -25.88 -13.18
CA LYS A 205 7.94 -25.54 -11.79
C LYS A 205 8.21 -24.06 -11.57
N ILE A 206 7.18 -23.34 -11.12
CA ILE A 206 7.33 -21.98 -10.62
C ILE A 206 7.81 -22.15 -9.18
N GLU A 207 9.10 -21.89 -8.95
CA GLU A 207 9.55 -21.56 -7.61
C GLU A 207 8.78 -20.30 -7.20
N ASP A 208 8.13 -20.32 -6.03
CA ASP A 208 7.50 -19.13 -5.48
C ASP A 208 8.60 -18.07 -5.31
N ALA A 209 8.77 -17.24 -6.34
CA ALA A 209 9.49 -15.99 -6.22
C ALA A 209 8.72 -15.26 -5.12
N ASN A 210 9.39 -15.13 -3.99
CA ASN A 210 8.92 -14.32 -2.89
C ASN A 210 8.53 -12.97 -3.50
N THR A 211 7.23 -12.67 -3.54
CA THR A 211 6.67 -11.46 -4.17
C THR A 211 6.96 -10.21 -3.35
N ASP A 212 7.79 -10.35 -2.33
CA ASP A 212 8.41 -9.24 -1.64
C ASP A 212 9.23 -8.46 -2.65
N ASN A 213 8.82 -7.20 -2.87
CA ASN A 213 9.62 -6.22 -3.58
C ASN A 213 11.05 -6.24 -3.01
N ILE A 214 12.00 -6.82 -3.76
CA ILE A 214 13.40 -6.94 -3.32
C ILE A 214 14.08 -5.57 -3.16
N TYR A 215 13.45 -4.53 -3.69
CA TYR A 215 13.88 -3.15 -3.60
C TYR A 215 13.26 -2.40 -2.42
N ALA A 216 12.41 -3.05 -1.60
CA ALA A 216 11.69 -2.41 -0.50
C ALA A 216 12.61 -1.60 0.43
N GLY A 217 12.27 -0.34 0.66
CA GLY A 217 13.01 0.60 1.48
C GLY A 217 14.27 1.19 0.82
N THR A 218 14.60 0.78 -0.41
CA THR A 218 15.76 1.30 -1.13
C THR A 218 15.42 2.54 -1.96
N LYS A 219 16.46 3.26 -2.38
CA LYS A 219 16.30 4.32 -3.40
C LYS A 219 15.85 3.74 -4.75
N THR A 220 16.23 2.50 -5.06
CA THR A 220 15.85 1.85 -6.32
C THR A 220 14.34 1.62 -6.39
N GLU A 221 13.67 1.25 -5.29
CA GLU A 221 12.21 1.16 -5.26
C GLU A 221 11.56 2.51 -5.60
N LYS A 222 12.06 3.61 -5.01
CA LYS A 222 11.56 4.95 -5.33
C LYS A 222 11.81 5.33 -6.79
N ASN A 223 13.00 5.05 -7.31
CA ASN A 223 13.30 5.29 -8.73
C ASN A 223 12.36 4.49 -9.65
N LEU A 224 12.02 3.24 -9.29
CA LEU A 224 11.09 2.41 -10.05
C LEU A 224 9.66 2.96 -9.98
N GLN A 225 9.22 3.43 -8.81
CA GLN A 225 7.93 4.09 -8.64
C GLN A 225 7.83 5.40 -9.43
N GLU A 226 8.88 6.22 -9.39
CA GLU A 226 9.00 7.45 -10.18
C GLU A 226 9.00 7.17 -11.69
N ALA A 227 9.75 6.15 -12.14
CA ALA A 227 9.75 5.71 -13.52
C ALA A 227 8.36 5.21 -13.95
N PHE A 228 7.71 4.36 -13.14
CA PHE A 228 6.34 3.90 -13.41
C PHE A 228 5.35 5.07 -13.53
N ALA A 229 5.41 6.04 -12.61
CA ALA A 229 4.57 7.23 -12.66
C ALA A 229 4.85 8.08 -13.92
N GLY A 230 6.12 8.27 -14.27
CA GLY A 230 6.54 9.02 -15.45
C GLY A 230 6.06 8.39 -16.75
N GLU A 231 6.29 7.09 -16.92
CA GLU A 231 5.86 6.33 -18.11
C GLU A 231 4.33 6.27 -18.24
N SER A 232 3.62 6.11 -17.12
CA SER A 232 2.15 6.13 -17.09
C SER A 232 1.58 7.49 -17.53
N GLN A 233 2.20 8.58 -17.08
CA GLN A 233 1.84 9.93 -17.52
C GLN A 233 2.20 10.16 -19.00
N ALA A 234 3.35 9.65 -19.46
CA ALA A 234 3.80 9.77 -20.85
C ALA A 234 2.82 9.08 -21.81
N ARG A 235 2.44 7.83 -21.53
CA ARG A 235 1.41 7.10 -22.28
C ARG A 235 0.12 7.91 -22.48
N ASN A 236 -0.41 8.48 -21.39
CA ASN A 236 -1.65 9.23 -21.45
C ASN A 236 -1.49 10.52 -22.28
N LYS A 237 -0.43 11.31 -22.01
CA LYS A 237 -0.12 12.52 -22.78
C LYS A 237 0.00 12.25 -24.28
N TYR A 238 0.77 11.24 -24.66
CA TYR A 238 0.98 10.91 -26.08
C TYR A 238 -0.30 10.43 -26.75
N THR A 239 -1.17 9.71 -26.02
CA THR A 239 -2.50 9.36 -26.53
C THR A 239 -3.36 10.60 -26.80
N TYR A 240 -3.32 11.60 -25.91
CA TYR A 240 -4.03 12.87 -26.11
C TYR A 240 -3.44 13.68 -27.26
N PHE A 241 -2.11 13.73 -27.38
CA PHE A 241 -1.43 14.42 -28.48
C PHE A 241 -1.71 13.77 -29.83
N ALA A 242 -1.83 12.45 -29.88
CA ALA A 242 -2.26 11.75 -31.09
C ALA A 242 -3.65 12.22 -31.56
N ASN A 243 -4.60 12.38 -30.61
CA ASN A 243 -5.93 12.88 -30.94
C ASN A 243 -5.88 14.29 -31.54
N ILE A 244 -5.11 15.19 -30.93
CA ILE A 244 -4.93 16.56 -31.45
C ILE A 244 -4.27 16.53 -32.84
N ALA A 245 -3.18 15.79 -33.01
CA ALA A 245 -2.50 15.66 -34.30
C ALA A 245 -3.44 15.13 -35.40
N GLY A 246 -4.31 14.17 -35.06
CA GLY A 246 -5.34 13.67 -35.98
C GLY A 246 -6.39 14.73 -36.33
N GLN A 247 -6.86 15.52 -35.36
CA GLN A 247 -7.79 16.63 -35.60
C GLN A 247 -7.18 17.72 -36.51
N GLU A 248 -5.86 17.93 -36.42
CA GLU A 248 -5.11 18.87 -37.25
C GLU A 248 -4.74 18.30 -38.63
N GLY A 249 -5.08 17.03 -38.93
CA GLY A 249 -4.83 16.37 -40.21
C GLY A 249 -3.42 15.78 -40.36
N TYR A 250 -2.66 15.66 -39.27
CA TYR A 250 -1.33 15.07 -39.24
C TYR A 250 -1.39 13.57 -38.90
N ASP A 251 -1.98 12.77 -39.78
CA ASP A 251 -2.23 11.33 -39.53
C ASP A 251 -0.98 10.54 -39.16
N GLN A 252 0.14 10.75 -39.86
CA GLN A 252 1.40 10.07 -39.55
C GLN A 252 1.91 10.42 -38.14
N LEU A 253 1.74 11.66 -37.69
CA LEU A 253 2.17 12.09 -36.36
C LEU A 253 1.27 11.47 -35.29
N SER A 254 -0.04 11.40 -35.55
CA SER A 254 -0.99 10.70 -34.70
C SER A 254 -0.61 9.23 -34.49
N GLU A 255 -0.34 8.50 -35.58
CA GLU A 255 0.09 7.10 -35.50
C GLU A 255 1.42 6.93 -34.75
N LEU A 256 2.38 7.83 -34.97
CA LEU A 256 3.66 7.81 -34.25
C LEU A 256 3.46 8.06 -32.75
N PHE A 257 2.59 9.00 -32.36
CA PHE A 257 2.26 9.23 -30.96
C PHE A 257 1.58 8.01 -30.33
N LEU A 258 0.63 7.36 -31.01
CA LEU A 258 -0.02 6.14 -30.52
C LEU A 258 0.98 4.99 -30.36
N LYS A 259 1.90 4.84 -31.32
CA LYS A 259 2.97 3.85 -31.25
C LYS A 259 3.88 4.11 -30.04
N THR A 260 4.28 5.36 -29.82
CA THR A 260 5.10 5.73 -28.66
C THR A 260 4.33 5.50 -27.36
N ALA A 261 3.05 5.88 -27.28
CA ALA A 261 2.21 5.62 -26.11
C ALA A 261 2.13 4.11 -25.77
N ARG A 262 2.07 3.25 -26.79
CA ARG A 262 2.10 1.80 -26.61
C ARG A 262 3.45 1.30 -26.07
N ASN A 263 4.56 1.92 -26.48
CA ASN A 263 5.88 1.62 -25.93
C ASN A 263 5.98 2.03 -24.46
N GLU A 264 5.54 3.24 -24.09
CA GLU A 264 5.59 3.70 -22.69
C GLU A 264 4.69 2.83 -21.78
N GLN A 265 3.60 2.29 -22.32
CA GLN A 265 2.81 1.29 -21.61
C GLN A 265 3.64 0.03 -21.29
N GLU A 266 4.47 -0.45 -22.20
CA GLU A 266 5.36 -1.59 -21.93
C GLU A 266 6.49 -1.22 -20.96
N HIS A 267 7.06 -0.03 -21.06
CA HIS A 267 8.06 0.45 -20.09
C HIS A 267 7.47 0.50 -18.68
N ALA A 268 6.29 1.11 -18.51
CA ALA A 268 5.57 1.12 -17.24
C ALA A 268 5.28 -0.29 -16.72
N ARG A 269 4.87 -1.23 -17.61
CA ARG A 269 4.61 -2.62 -17.24
C ARG A 269 5.86 -3.31 -16.69
N VAL A 270 7.04 -3.07 -17.28
CA VAL A 270 8.32 -3.62 -16.79
C VAL A 270 8.58 -3.14 -15.36
N TRP A 271 8.49 -1.85 -15.09
CA TRP A 271 8.73 -1.31 -13.74
C TRP A 271 7.72 -1.80 -12.71
N PHE A 272 6.44 -1.84 -13.09
CA PHE A 272 5.38 -2.35 -12.22
C PHE A 272 5.54 -3.84 -11.89
N GLN A 273 6.10 -4.61 -12.84
CA GLN A 273 6.46 -6.01 -12.62
C GLN A 273 7.65 -6.16 -11.67
N GLU A 274 8.71 -5.36 -11.84
CA GLU A 274 9.88 -5.37 -10.94
C GLU A 274 9.53 -5.00 -9.49
N LEU A 275 8.52 -4.13 -9.31
CA LEU A 275 7.97 -3.78 -8.00
C LEU A 275 7.08 -4.89 -7.38
N GLY A 276 6.84 -5.98 -8.10
CA GLY A 276 6.01 -7.09 -7.61
C GLY A 276 4.51 -6.80 -7.60
N HIS A 277 4.04 -5.76 -8.28
CA HIS A 277 2.64 -5.34 -8.26
C HIS A 277 1.72 -6.10 -9.24
N LEU A 278 2.26 -7.04 -10.03
CA LEU A 278 1.47 -7.88 -10.94
C LEU A 278 1.22 -9.26 -10.32
N GLY A 279 -0.01 -9.49 -9.87
CA GLY A 279 -0.48 -10.77 -9.31
C GLY A 279 -1.41 -11.54 -10.25
N LYS A 280 -2.17 -12.48 -9.68
CA LYS A 280 -3.26 -13.16 -10.39
C LYS A 280 -4.44 -12.20 -10.56
N THR A 281 -5.42 -12.59 -11.38
CA THR A 281 -6.62 -11.78 -11.62
C THR A 281 -7.36 -11.40 -10.32
N THR A 282 -7.43 -12.31 -9.34
CA THR A 282 -8.03 -12.01 -8.02
C THR A 282 -7.28 -10.91 -7.29
N ASP A 283 -5.95 -11.01 -7.23
CA ASP A 283 -5.09 -10.07 -6.52
C ASP A 283 -5.16 -8.68 -7.19
N ASN A 284 -5.12 -8.66 -8.52
CA ASN A 284 -5.20 -7.42 -9.30
C ASN A 284 -6.58 -6.76 -9.19
N LEU A 285 -7.67 -7.54 -9.14
CA LEU A 285 -9.03 -7.00 -8.94
C LEU A 285 -9.21 -6.43 -7.53
N LEU A 286 -8.62 -7.08 -6.52
CA LEU A 286 -8.64 -6.56 -5.16
C LEU A 286 -7.83 -5.27 -5.06
N ALA A 287 -6.60 -5.26 -5.58
CA ALA A 287 -5.75 -4.07 -5.59
C ALA A 287 -6.41 -2.90 -6.34
N ALA A 288 -7.09 -3.16 -7.47
CA ALA A 288 -7.87 -2.15 -8.17
C ALA A 288 -9.02 -1.63 -7.30
N ALA A 289 -9.82 -2.50 -6.68
CA ALA A 289 -10.92 -2.08 -5.81
C ALA A 289 -10.46 -1.25 -4.60
N GLU A 290 -9.32 -1.60 -4.00
CA GLU A 290 -8.73 -0.85 -2.89
C GLU A 290 -8.19 0.51 -3.33
N GLY A 291 -7.56 0.57 -4.50
CA GLY A 291 -7.13 1.84 -5.12
C GLY A 291 -8.32 2.76 -5.36
N GLU A 292 -9.35 2.28 -6.06
CA GLU A 292 -10.58 3.04 -6.32
C GLU A 292 -11.24 3.51 -5.01
N ASN A 293 -11.30 2.65 -3.98
CA ASN A 293 -11.84 3.01 -2.67
C ASN A 293 -11.10 4.19 -2.03
N TYR A 294 -9.77 4.14 -2.01
CA TYR A 294 -8.94 5.24 -1.53
C TYR A 294 -9.19 6.53 -2.33
N GLU A 295 -9.31 6.42 -3.65
CA GLU A 295 -9.55 7.58 -4.51
C GLU A 295 -10.84 8.32 -4.16
N TRP A 296 -11.98 7.62 -4.03
CA TRP A 296 -13.26 8.30 -3.79
C TRP A 296 -13.56 8.61 -2.32
N THR A 297 -13.03 7.82 -1.37
CA THR A 297 -13.29 8.05 0.07
C THR A 297 -12.36 9.07 0.71
N ASP A 298 -11.14 9.20 0.20
CA ASP A 298 -10.10 10.05 0.79
C ASP A 298 -9.55 11.05 -0.23
N MET A 299 -8.89 10.59 -1.30
CA MET A 299 -8.12 11.46 -2.19
C MET A 299 -8.97 12.57 -2.83
N TYR A 300 -10.03 12.21 -3.58
CA TYR A 300 -10.88 13.19 -4.25
C TYR A 300 -11.74 14.00 -3.29
N ASP A 301 -12.13 13.44 -2.14
CA ASP A 301 -12.84 14.19 -1.11
C ASP A 301 -11.96 15.29 -0.50
N ARG A 302 -10.70 14.98 -0.18
CA ARG A 302 -9.72 15.98 0.27
C ARG A 302 -9.43 17.01 -0.81
N PHE A 303 -9.17 16.59 -2.05
CA PHE A 303 -8.90 17.51 -3.15
C PHE A 303 -10.06 18.47 -3.43
N ALA A 304 -11.30 18.00 -3.32
CA ALA A 304 -12.47 18.87 -3.45
C ALA A 304 -12.53 19.93 -2.33
N LYS A 305 -12.26 19.53 -1.07
CA LYS A 305 -12.25 20.46 0.07
C LYS A 305 -11.13 21.49 -0.03
N ASP A 306 -9.93 21.06 -0.43
CA ASP A 306 -8.79 21.95 -0.64
C ASP A 306 -9.11 22.95 -1.77
N ALA A 307 -9.66 22.47 -2.89
CA ALA A 307 -10.09 23.33 -3.99
C ALA A 307 -11.19 24.34 -3.60
N ASP A 308 -12.16 23.96 -2.76
CA ASP A 308 -13.16 24.90 -2.22
C ASP A 308 -12.48 25.97 -1.33
N ALA A 309 -11.59 25.55 -0.43
CA ALA A 309 -10.90 26.43 0.51
C ALA A 309 -9.99 27.45 -0.19
N GLU A 310 -9.41 27.06 -1.33
CA GLU A 310 -8.57 27.92 -2.17
C GLU A 310 -9.35 28.76 -3.19
N GLY A 311 -10.68 28.60 -3.28
CA GLY A 311 -11.55 29.40 -4.13
C GLY A 311 -11.71 28.88 -5.56
N PHE A 312 -11.57 27.58 -5.79
CA PHE A 312 -11.74 26.89 -7.08
C PHE A 312 -12.99 25.97 -7.11
N PRO A 313 -14.22 26.50 -6.97
CA PRO A 313 -15.43 25.70 -6.80
C PRO A 313 -15.79 24.83 -8.00
N GLU A 314 -15.47 25.28 -9.23
CA GLU A 314 -15.70 24.47 -10.43
C GLU A 314 -14.79 23.23 -10.48
N LEU A 315 -13.56 23.36 -9.99
CA LEU A 315 -12.63 22.24 -9.92
C LEU A 315 -13.00 21.29 -8.78
N ALA A 316 -13.41 21.82 -7.62
CA ALA A 316 -13.94 21.03 -6.52
C ALA A 316 -15.11 20.17 -6.97
N GLU A 317 -16.04 20.74 -7.74
CA GLU A 317 -17.17 20.01 -8.29
C GLU A 317 -16.75 18.91 -9.29
N LYS A 318 -15.71 19.15 -10.08
CA LYS A 318 -15.12 18.11 -10.94
C LYS A 318 -14.54 16.97 -10.10
N PHE A 319 -13.78 17.26 -9.04
CA PHE A 319 -13.24 16.23 -8.15
C PHE A 319 -14.35 15.37 -7.51
N ARG A 320 -15.43 15.99 -7.02
CA ARG A 320 -16.57 15.24 -6.46
C ARG A 320 -17.22 14.32 -7.49
N ARG A 321 -17.36 14.79 -8.73
CA ARG A 321 -17.94 13.99 -9.83
C ARG A 321 -17.05 12.82 -10.22
N VAL A 322 -15.74 13.04 -10.29
CA VAL A 322 -14.78 11.96 -10.54
C VAL A 322 -14.82 10.94 -9.41
N GLY A 323 -14.80 11.37 -8.13
CA GLY A 323 -14.97 10.47 -6.99
C GLY A 323 -16.27 9.63 -7.05
N ALA A 324 -17.39 10.20 -7.50
CA ALA A 324 -18.62 9.43 -7.70
C ALA A 324 -18.51 8.36 -8.80
N ILE A 325 -17.68 8.61 -9.82
CA ILE A 325 -17.39 7.63 -10.87
C ILE A 325 -16.51 6.50 -10.31
N GLU A 326 -15.46 6.82 -9.57
CA GLU A 326 -14.53 5.83 -9.01
C GLU A 326 -15.22 4.87 -8.02
N LYS A 327 -16.24 5.35 -7.29
CA LYS A 327 -17.12 4.46 -6.51
C LYS A 327 -17.76 3.37 -7.36
N SER A 328 -18.21 3.69 -8.58
CA SER A 328 -18.79 2.72 -9.50
C SER A 328 -17.75 1.72 -10.04
N HIS A 329 -16.48 2.14 -10.14
CA HIS A 329 -15.37 1.27 -10.49
C HIS A 329 -15.05 0.28 -9.37
N GLU A 330 -15.00 0.74 -8.11
CA GLU A 330 -14.87 -0.15 -6.95
C GLU A 330 -15.97 -1.22 -6.94
N GLU A 331 -17.24 -0.81 -7.04
CA GLU A 331 -18.40 -1.71 -7.06
C GLU A 331 -18.27 -2.77 -8.18
N ARG A 332 -17.84 -2.33 -9.37
CA ARG A 332 -17.57 -3.23 -10.51
C ARG A 332 -16.46 -4.21 -10.20
N TYR A 333 -15.31 -3.76 -9.69
CA TYR A 333 -14.17 -4.63 -9.42
C TYR A 333 -14.47 -5.63 -8.30
N ARG A 334 -15.18 -5.23 -7.24
CA ARG A 334 -15.63 -6.17 -6.20
C ARG A 334 -16.61 -7.21 -6.73
N ALA A 335 -17.55 -6.81 -7.60
CA ALA A 335 -18.46 -7.76 -8.24
C ALA A 335 -17.72 -8.76 -9.16
N LEU A 336 -16.72 -8.28 -9.90
CA LEU A 336 -15.87 -9.14 -10.74
C LEU A 336 -15.01 -10.08 -9.89
N LEU A 337 -14.42 -9.58 -8.80
CA LEU A 337 -13.63 -10.39 -7.86
C LEU A 337 -14.48 -11.54 -7.31
N LYS A 338 -15.68 -11.24 -6.81
CA LYS A 338 -16.63 -12.24 -6.34
C LYS A 338 -16.99 -13.26 -7.43
N ASN A 339 -17.12 -12.83 -8.69
CA ASN A 339 -17.36 -13.77 -9.79
C ASN A 339 -16.19 -14.71 -10.02
N VAL A 340 -14.95 -14.24 -9.93
CA VAL A 340 -13.75 -15.08 -10.08
C VAL A 340 -13.66 -16.08 -8.92
N GLU A 341 -13.80 -15.61 -7.67
CA GLU A 341 -13.71 -16.46 -6.47
C GLU A 341 -14.80 -17.53 -6.43
N MET A 342 -16.03 -17.18 -6.84
CA MET A 342 -17.15 -18.12 -6.89
C MET A 342 -17.21 -18.95 -8.17
N GLN A 343 -16.20 -18.85 -9.06
CA GLN A 343 -16.17 -19.49 -10.39
C GLN A 343 -17.40 -19.16 -11.27
N LYS A 344 -17.99 -17.99 -11.07
CA LYS A 344 -19.20 -17.51 -11.78
C LYS A 344 -18.90 -16.68 -13.03
N VAL A 345 -17.67 -16.68 -13.52
CA VAL A 345 -17.28 -15.92 -14.73
C VAL A 345 -17.97 -16.50 -15.97
N PHE A 346 -17.96 -17.83 -16.10
CA PHE A 346 -18.52 -18.58 -17.24
C PHE A 346 -19.63 -19.55 -16.83
N GLU A 347 -20.12 -19.45 -15.59
CA GLU A 347 -21.21 -20.26 -15.04
C GLU A 347 -22.12 -19.38 -14.18
N LYS A 348 -23.44 -19.53 -14.33
CA LYS A 348 -24.45 -18.84 -13.52
C LYS A 348 -25.39 -19.86 -12.88
N GLY A 349 -26.01 -19.48 -11.77
CA GLY A 349 -26.97 -20.34 -11.05
C GLY A 349 -28.25 -20.59 -11.85
N GLU A 350 -28.67 -19.60 -12.63
CA GLU A 350 -29.81 -19.66 -13.55
C GLU A 350 -29.32 -19.68 -14.99
N GLU A 351 -30.18 -20.11 -15.91
CA GLU A 351 -29.86 -20.02 -17.35
C GLU A 351 -29.78 -18.56 -17.77
N CYS A 352 -28.73 -18.21 -18.50
CA CYS A 352 -28.58 -16.90 -19.11
C CYS A 352 -28.17 -17.03 -20.58
N MET A 353 -28.35 -15.95 -21.32
CA MET A 353 -27.87 -15.85 -22.68
C MET A 353 -26.38 -15.47 -22.66
N TRP A 354 -25.53 -16.31 -23.23
CA TRP A 354 -24.13 -16.03 -23.45
C TRP A 354 -23.92 -15.54 -24.88
N GLU A 355 -23.03 -14.56 -25.05
CA GLU A 355 -22.66 -13.98 -26.33
C GLU A 355 -21.15 -14.10 -26.55
N CYS A 356 -20.76 -14.62 -27.71
CA CYS A 356 -19.36 -14.62 -28.12
C CYS A 356 -18.94 -13.23 -28.63
N ARG A 357 -18.03 -12.56 -27.91
CA ARG A 357 -17.52 -11.23 -28.26
C ARG A 357 -16.73 -11.15 -29.58
N VAL A 358 -16.41 -12.29 -30.19
CA VAL A 358 -15.66 -12.36 -31.46
C VAL A 358 -16.59 -12.38 -32.67
N CYS A 359 -17.68 -13.16 -32.63
CA CYS A 359 -18.56 -13.37 -33.80
C CYS A 359 -20.06 -13.15 -33.52
N GLY A 360 -20.44 -12.78 -32.30
CA GLY A 360 -21.84 -12.55 -31.91
C GLY A 360 -22.68 -13.81 -31.72
N HIS A 361 -22.06 -15.00 -31.72
CA HIS A 361 -22.81 -16.24 -31.48
C HIS A 361 -23.50 -16.23 -30.12
N LEU A 362 -24.81 -16.49 -30.13
CA LEU A 362 -25.66 -16.53 -28.94
C LEU A 362 -25.98 -17.97 -28.55
N VAL A 363 -25.88 -18.26 -27.25
CA VAL A 363 -26.18 -19.58 -26.70
C VAL A 363 -26.82 -19.44 -25.32
N MET A 364 -27.96 -20.11 -25.15
CA MET A 364 -28.64 -20.21 -23.86
C MET A 364 -28.06 -21.34 -23.03
N GLY A 365 -27.81 -21.09 -21.74
CA GLY A 365 -27.46 -22.14 -20.79
C GLY A 365 -26.88 -21.59 -19.48
N ARG A 366 -26.70 -22.48 -18.50
CA ARG A 366 -26.04 -22.12 -17.24
C ARG A 366 -24.54 -21.85 -17.41
N LYS A 367 -23.90 -22.50 -18.37
CA LYS A 367 -22.46 -22.41 -18.66
C LYS A 367 -22.23 -21.88 -20.07
N ALA A 368 -21.24 -21.01 -20.23
CA ALA A 368 -20.73 -20.67 -21.55
C ALA A 368 -20.05 -21.91 -22.19
N PRO A 369 -20.13 -22.13 -23.50
CA PRO A 369 -19.42 -23.22 -24.16
C PRO A 369 -17.90 -23.12 -24.00
N GLU A 370 -17.22 -24.26 -23.84
CA GLU A 370 -15.74 -24.29 -23.77
C GLU A 370 -15.09 -23.75 -25.06
N VAL A 371 -15.74 -23.98 -26.20
CA VAL A 371 -15.33 -23.54 -27.54
C VAL A 371 -16.56 -23.01 -28.25
N CYS A 372 -16.45 -21.83 -28.87
CA CYS A 372 -17.50 -21.28 -29.70
C CYS A 372 -17.72 -22.17 -30.93
N PRO A 373 -18.94 -22.70 -31.16
CA PRO A 373 -19.21 -23.61 -32.27
C PRO A 373 -19.14 -22.93 -33.64
N VAL A 374 -19.12 -21.59 -33.69
CA VAL A 374 -19.08 -20.82 -34.92
C VAL A 374 -17.64 -20.44 -35.30
N CYS A 375 -16.93 -19.75 -34.42
CA CYS A 375 -15.59 -19.22 -34.73
C CYS A 375 -14.43 -20.04 -34.15
N GLY A 376 -14.71 -21.08 -33.35
CA GLY A 376 -13.68 -21.94 -32.75
C GLY A 376 -12.88 -21.29 -31.61
N MET A 377 -13.21 -20.06 -31.21
CA MET A 377 -12.51 -19.37 -30.11
C MET A 377 -12.91 -19.91 -28.73
N SER A 378 -12.00 -19.79 -27.76
CA SER A 378 -12.17 -20.32 -26.40
C SER A 378 -13.29 -19.64 -25.60
N GLN A 379 -13.72 -20.31 -24.52
CA GLN A 379 -14.71 -19.81 -23.55
C GLN A 379 -14.44 -18.38 -23.06
N SER A 380 -13.17 -17.96 -22.99
CA SER A 380 -12.73 -16.62 -22.56
C SER A 380 -13.31 -15.46 -23.37
N PHE A 381 -13.85 -15.75 -24.56
CA PHE A 381 -14.48 -14.77 -25.42
C PHE A 381 -15.99 -14.64 -25.19
N PHE A 382 -16.60 -15.50 -24.37
CA PHE A 382 -18.01 -15.36 -24.02
C PHE A 382 -18.21 -14.36 -22.87
N GLU A 383 -19.32 -13.64 -22.92
CA GLU A 383 -19.84 -12.84 -21.82
C GLU A 383 -21.37 -13.04 -21.70
N VAL A 384 -21.95 -12.62 -20.59
CA VAL A 384 -23.42 -12.57 -20.46
C VAL A 384 -23.93 -11.46 -21.36
N ARG A 385 -24.85 -11.78 -22.27
CA ARG A 385 -25.46 -10.83 -23.19
C ARG A 385 -26.11 -9.68 -22.42
N LYS A 386 -25.88 -8.46 -22.90
CA LYS A 386 -26.53 -7.25 -22.39
C LYS A 386 -27.51 -6.74 -23.45
N GLU A 387 -28.74 -6.47 -23.05
CA GLU A 387 -29.75 -5.83 -23.90
C GLU A 387 -30.02 -4.43 -23.35
N ASN A 388 -29.49 -3.42 -24.03
CA ASN A 388 -29.55 -2.01 -23.63
C ASN A 388 -29.87 -1.07 -24.81
N TYR A 389 -30.66 -1.56 -25.78
CA TYR A 389 -31.13 -0.85 -26.96
C TYR A 389 -32.65 -0.91 -27.09
#